data_AF-A0A822BA04-F1
#
_entry.id   AF-A0A822BA04-F1
#
_cell.length_a   1.000
_cell.length_b   1.000
_cell.length_c   1.000
_cell.angle_alpha   90.00
_cell.angle_beta   90.00
_cell.angle_gamma   90.00
#
_symmetry.space_group_name_H-M   'P 1'
#
loop_
_entity.id
_entity.type
_entity.pdbx_description
1 polymer ?
#
loop_
_entity_poly.entity_id
_entity_poly.type
_entity_poly.pdbx_seq_one_letter_code
_entity_poly.pdbx_strand_id
1 'polypeptide(L)'
;MRSSTENNENIKQIKNNHRNLYRVITIVGIGVFACIIGILGLLLGLFGAIKQIQNQYNEYLHNQWETTCLVLQYSCFPRSCYSCTDSHCNKSVCYDEKIEVSYSIFNGTEIL
;
A
#
# COMPACT_ATOMS: atom_id res chain seq x y z
N MET A 1 42.46 -23.48 65.17
CA MET A 1 42.51 -22.41 64.13
C MET A 1 42.10 -22.87 62.72
N ARG A 2 41.56 -24.09 62.52
CA ARG A 2 41.24 -24.64 61.18
C ARG A 2 39.92 -24.15 60.56
N SER A 3 38.99 -23.67 61.38
CA SER A 3 37.62 -23.30 60.97
C SER A 3 37.51 -22.00 60.16
N SER A 4 38.47 -21.07 60.28
CA SER A 4 38.38 -19.77 59.59
C SER A 4 38.83 -19.84 58.12
N THR A 5 39.78 -20.73 57.81
CA THR A 5 40.30 -20.95 56.44
C THR A 5 39.30 -21.71 55.57
N GLU A 6 38.65 -22.73 56.11
CA GLU A 6 37.64 -23.54 55.42
C GLU A 6 36.38 -22.71 55.07
N ASN A 7 35.97 -21.82 55.97
CA ASN A 7 34.90 -20.86 55.70
C ASN A 7 35.25 -19.87 54.57
N ASN A 8 36.53 -19.49 54.45
CA ASN A 8 36.96 -18.51 53.45
C ASN A 8 37.02 -19.12 52.04
N GLU A 9 37.34 -20.41 51.93
CA GLU A 9 37.28 -21.16 50.67
C GLU A 9 35.85 -21.38 50.21
N ASN A 10 34.93 -21.74 51.12
CA ASN A 10 33.51 -21.90 50.81
C ASN A 10 32.88 -20.59 50.31
N ILE A 11 33.21 -19.44 50.91
CA ILE A 11 32.71 -18.12 50.46
C ILE A 11 33.24 -17.77 49.07
N LYS A 12 34.51 -18.08 48.76
CA LYS A 12 35.08 -17.89 47.41
C LYS A 12 34.36 -18.75 46.36
N GLN A 13 34.05 -20.00 46.71
CA GLN A 13 33.38 -20.94 45.82
C GLN A 13 31.95 -20.48 45.48
N ILE A 14 31.20 -20.01 46.48
CA ILE A 14 29.84 -19.44 46.30
C ILE A 14 29.88 -18.19 45.40
N LYS A 15 30.86 -17.31 45.60
CA LYS A 15 31.02 -16.09 44.79
C LYS A 15 31.32 -16.39 43.32
N ASN A 16 32.11 -17.43 43.05
CA ASN A 16 32.38 -17.89 41.68
C ASN A 16 31.16 -18.52 41.02
N ASN A 17 30.40 -19.33 41.76
CA ASN A 17 29.16 -19.92 41.25
C ASN A 17 28.11 -18.87 40.89
N HIS A 18 27.93 -17.84 41.74
CA HIS A 18 27.05 -16.71 41.41
C HIS A 18 27.50 -15.97 40.15
N ARG A 19 28.80 -15.72 39.98
CA ARG A 19 29.34 -15.04 38.78
C ARG A 19 29.08 -15.85 37.50
N ASN A 20 29.21 -17.17 37.56
CA ASN A 20 28.94 -18.05 36.42
C ASN A 20 27.44 -18.11 36.10
N LEU A 21 26.58 -18.17 37.12
CA LEU A 21 25.13 -18.15 36.95
C LEU A 21 24.66 -16.88 36.25
N TYR A 22 25.16 -15.70 36.67
CA TYR A 22 24.85 -14.43 36.00
C TYR A 22 25.25 -14.45 34.52
N ARG A 23 26.45 -14.94 34.19
CA ARG A 23 26.90 -15.04 32.80
C ARG A 23 25.97 -15.90 31.95
N VAL A 24 25.54 -17.05 32.46
CA VAL A 24 24.61 -17.95 31.75
C VAL A 24 23.26 -17.27 31.51
N ILE A 25 22.68 -16.64 32.53
CA ILE A 25 21.40 -15.92 32.40
C ILE A 25 21.50 -14.81 31.36
N THR A 26 22.62 -14.07 31.33
CA THR A 26 22.81 -12.97 30.38
C THR A 26 22.91 -13.49 28.93
N ILE A 27 23.63 -14.59 28.70
CA ILE A 27 23.77 -15.20 27.37
C ILE A 27 22.42 -15.70 26.87
N VAL A 28 21.66 -16.40 27.71
CA VAL A 28 20.33 -16.90 27.35
C VAL A 28 19.37 -15.74 27.08
N GLY A 29 19.41 -14.70 27.92
CA GLY A 29 18.58 -13.50 27.74
C GLY A 29 18.83 -12.78 26.42
N ILE A 30 20.09 -12.59 26.04
CA ILE A 30 20.47 -11.99 24.74
C ILE A 30 19.98 -12.86 23.58
N GLY A 31 20.12 -14.18 23.68
CA GLY A 31 19.64 -15.10 22.64
C GLY A 31 18.13 -15.01 22.42
N VAL A 32 17.34 -15.02 23.49
CA VAL A 32 15.88 -14.87 23.41
C VAL A 32 15.50 -13.51 22.81
N PHE A 33 16.17 -12.44 23.22
CA PHE A 33 15.91 -11.09 22.70
C PHE A 33 16.22 -10.98 21.19
N ALA A 34 17.34 -11.57 20.75
CA ALA A 34 17.70 -11.60 19.33
C ALA A 34 16.68 -12.37 18.49
N CYS A 35 16.16 -13.51 18.99
CA CYS A 35 15.09 -14.24 18.33
C CYS A 35 13.81 -13.42 18.19
N ILE A 36 13.42 -12.67 19.22
CA ILE A 36 12.23 -11.80 19.18
C ILE A 36 12.39 -10.72 18.10
N ILE A 37 13.55 -10.05 18.06
CA ILE A 37 13.84 -9.04 17.03
C ILE A 37 13.80 -9.66 15.63
N GLY A 38 14.38 -10.85 15.46
CA GLY A 38 14.36 -11.56 14.18
C GLY A 38 12.94 -11.84 13.69
N ILE A 39 12.06 -12.32 14.57
CA ILE A 39 10.65 -12.57 14.24
C ILE A 39 9.93 -11.27 13.87
N LEU A 40 10.13 -10.19 14.64
CA LEU A 40 9.53 -8.89 14.33
C LEU A 40 10.00 -8.35 12.98
N GLY A 41 11.29 -8.51 12.65
CA GLY A 41 11.84 -8.12 11.35
C GLY A 41 11.19 -8.89 10.20
N LEU A 42 11.01 -10.20 10.35
CA LEU A 42 10.33 -11.02 9.35
C LEU A 42 8.86 -10.61 9.14
N LEU A 43 8.14 -10.32 10.23
CA LEU A 43 6.75 -9.87 10.16
C LEU A 43 6.61 -8.52 9.44
N LEU A 44 7.48 -7.57 9.75
CA LEU A 44 7.49 -6.26 9.09
C LEU A 44 7.87 -6.37 7.60
N GLY A 45 8.83 -7.23 7.26
CA GLY A 45 9.21 -7.52 5.88
C GLY A 45 8.05 -8.12 5.06
N LEU A 46 7.35 -9.10 5.65
CA LEU A 46 6.15 -9.71 5.06
C LEU A 46 5.04 -8.67 4.83
N PHE A 47 4.78 -7.81 5.81
CA PHE A 47 3.79 -6.76 5.68
C PHE A 47 4.12 -5.76 4.55
N GLY A 48 5.40 -5.39 4.41
CA GLY A 48 5.88 -4.55 3.32
C GLY A 48 5.69 -5.20 1.95
N ALA A 49 6.05 -6.48 1.80
CA ALA A 49 5.90 -7.21 0.55
C ALA A 49 4.43 -7.34 0.13
N ILE A 50 3.54 -7.65 1.07
CA ILE A 50 2.09 -7.72 0.81
C ILE A 50 1.56 -6.37 0.31
N LYS A 51 1.95 -5.26 0.96
CA LYS A 51 1.54 -3.92 0.51
C LYS A 51 2.02 -3.60 -0.90
N GLN A 52 3.25 -3.98 -1.24
CA GLN A 52 3.79 -3.74 -2.58
C GLN A 52 3.01 -4.51 -3.65
N ILE A 53 2.68 -5.78 -3.38
CA ILE A 53 1.85 -6.61 -4.27
C ILE A 53 0.45 -6.01 -4.43
N GLN A 54 -0.18 -5.58 -3.34
CA GLN A 54 -1.50 -4.93 -3.40
C GLN A 54 -1.47 -3.64 -4.22
N ASN A 55 -0.43 -2.83 -4.08
CA ASN A 55 -0.31 -1.58 -4.81
C ASN A 55 -0.18 -1.82 -6.32
N GLN A 56 0.65 -2.79 -6.71
CA GLN A 56 0.77 -3.21 -8.11
C GLN A 56 -0.55 -3.76 -8.65
N TYR A 57 -1.23 -4.62 -7.89
CA TYR A 57 -2.53 -5.16 -8.29
C TYR A 57 -3.59 -4.07 -8.50
N ASN A 58 -3.64 -3.06 -7.61
CA ASN A 58 -4.55 -1.93 -7.75
C ASN A 58 -4.20 -1.07 -8.98
N GLU A 59 -2.92 -0.89 -9.28
CA GLU A 59 -2.46 -0.17 -10.48
C GLU A 59 -2.87 -0.92 -11.75
N TYR A 60 -2.71 -2.26 -11.79
CA TYR A 60 -3.23 -3.08 -12.88
C TYR A 60 -4.75 -3.00 -13.01
N LEU A 61 -5.49 -3.08 -11.90
CA LEU A 61 -6.95 -3.01 -11.92
C LEU A 61 -7.45 -1.64 -12.37
N HIS A 62 -6.76 -0.55 -12.00
CA HIS A 62 -7.12 0.80 -12.43
C HIS A 62 -6.85 1.02 -13.93
N ASN A 63 -5.73 0.49 -14.44
CA ASN A 63 -5.37 0.61 -15.85
C ASN A 63 -6.21 -0.27 -16.79
N GLN A 64 -6.91 -1.30 -16.28
CA GLN A 64 -7.82 -2.12 -17.10
C GLN A 64 -9.11 -1.40 -17.52
N TRP A 65 -9.37 -0.19 -17.01
CA TRP A 65 -10.57 0.58 -17.33
C TRP A 65 -10.25 1.98 -17.87
N GLU A 66 -9.21 2.15 -18.67
CA GLU A 66 -9.11 3.36 -19.50
C GLU A 66 -10.14 3.27 -20.64
N THR A 67 -11.20 4.06 -20.52
CA THR A 67 -12.22 4.19 -21.56
C THR A 67 -11.80 5.31 -22.50
N THR A 68 -11.19 4.97 -23.63
CA THR A 68 -10.86 5.96 -24.65
C THR A 68 -12.15 6.36 -25.38
N CYS A 69 -12.53 7.63 -25.29
CA CYS A 69 -13.64 8.22 -26.05
C CYS A 69 -13.08 8.84 -27.33
N LEU A 70 -13.40 8.25 -28.49
CA LEU A 70 -13.01 8.79 -29.78
C LEU A 70 -14.22 9.46 -30.42
N VAL A 71 -14.13 10.77 -30.66
CA VAL A 71 -15.15 11.52 -31.41
C VAL A 71 -15.03 11.11 -32.88
N LEU A 72 -16.02 10.37 -33.37
CA LEU A 72 -16.05 9.88 -34.76
C LEU A 72 -16.49 10.97 -35.72
N GLN A 73 -17.52 11.71 -35.34
CA GLN A 73 -18.12 12.70 -36.22
C GLN A 73 -18.74 13.84 -35.42
N TYR A 74 -18.48 15.06 -35.88
CA TYR A 74 -19.12 16.27 -35.41
C TYR A 74 -19.96 16.86 -36.53
N SER A 75 -21.22 17.18 -36.24
CA SER A 75 -22.12 17.79 -37.21
C SER A 75 -22.96 18.88 -36.56
N CYS A 76 -23.15 19.98 -37.30
CA CYS A 76 -23.98 21.12 -36.92
C CYS A 76 -25.07 21.30 -37.96
N PHE A 77 -26.33 21.27 -37.53
CA PHE A 77 -27.47 21.45 -38.43
C PHE A 77 -28.14 22.79 -38.16
N PRO A 78 -28.31 23.66 -39.17
CA PRO A 78 -29.01 24.92 -38.98
C PRO A 78 -30.49 24.65 -38.73
N ARG A 79 -31.01 25.23 -37.66
CA ARG A 79 -32.42 25.19 -37.28
C ARG A 79 -32.93 26.60 -37.07
N SER A 80 -34.23 26.79 -37.27
CA SER A 80 -34.90 28.03 -36.92
C SER A 80 -35.24 28.03 -35.44
N CYS A 81 -34.65 28.93 -34.68
CA CYS A 81 -35.02 29.20 -33.30
C CYS A 81 -35.88 30.47 -33.22
N TYR A 82 -36.79 30.51 -32.25
CA TYR A 82 -37.62 31.67 -31.96
C TYR A 82 -37.29 32.15 -30.56
N SER A 83 -36.91 33.42 -30.45
CA SER A 83 -36.81 34.11 -29.16
C SER A 83 -38.00 35.05 -29.06
N CYS A 84 -38.88 34.78 -28.09
CA CYS A 84 -40.09 35.56 -27.86
C CYS A 84 -39.93 36.42 -26.61
N THR A 85 -40.36 37.67 -26.74
CA THR A 85 -40.61 38.62 -25.64
C THR A 85 -42.09 38.99 -25.66
N ASP A 86 -42.60 39.64 -24.61
CA ASP A 86 -44.04 39.88 -24.41
C ASP A 86 -44.77 40.58 -25.58
N SER A 87 -44.05 41.23 -26.49
CA SER A 87 -44.63 41.93 -27.64
C SER A 87 -44.18 41.39 -29.01
N HIS A 88 -43.09 40.62 -29.10
CA HIS A 88 -42.51 40.20 -30.38
C HIS A 88 -41.76 38.87 -30.29
N CYS A 89 -41.86 38.05 -31.35
CA CYS A 89 -41.03 36.85 -31.55
C CYS A 89 -40.08 37.06 -32.74
N ASN A 90 -38.78 37.05 -32.48
CA ASN A 90 -37.76 37.11 -33.51
C ASN A 90 -37.31 35.70 -33.90
N LYS A 91 -37.24 35.46 -35.21
CA LYS A 91 -36.67 34.24 -35.79
C LYS A 91 -35.17 34.45 -35.98
N SER A 92 -34.36 33.56 -35.41
CA SER A 92 -32.92 33.51 -35.62
C SER A 92 -32.49 32.12 -36.11
N VAL A 93 -31.32 32.05 -36.75
CA VAL A 93 -30.67 30.77 -37.06
C VAL A 93 -29.95 30.31 -35.80
N CYS A 94 -30.24 29.09 -35.36
CA CYS A 94 -29.50 28.38 -34.33
C CYS A 94 -28.93 27.08 -34.91
N TYR A 95 -28.04 26.43 -34.19
CA TYR A 95 -27.42 25.19 -34.63
C TYR A 95 -27.68 24.11 -33.59
N ASP A 96 -28.25 23.00 -34.04
CA ASP A 96 -28.30 21.78 -33.23
C ASP A 96 -26.97 21.04 -33.45
N GLU A 97 -26.23 20.83 -32.37
CA GLU A 97 -24.98 20.09 -32.37
C GLU A 97 -25.27 18.60 -32.18
N LYS A 98 -24.71 17.76 -33.07
CA LYS A 98 -24.75 16.30 -32.94
C LYS A 98 -23.33 15.78 -32.96
N ILE A 99 -22.93 15.18 -31.84
CA ILE A 99 -21.63 14.56 -31.64
C ILE A 99 -21.84 13.05 -31.64
N GLU A 100 -21.18 12.36 -32.56
CA GLU A 100 -21.11 10.91 -32.59
C GLU A 100 -19.79 10.46 -31.97
N VAL A 101 -19.88 9.68 -30.90
CA VAL A 101 -18.74 9.19 -30.13
C VAL A 101 -18.70 7.67 -30.20
N SER A 102 -17.50 7.13 -30.38
CA SER A 102 -17.23 5.71 -30.17
C SER A 102 -16.53 5.53 -28.84
N TYR A 103 -16.99 4.54 -28.08
CA TYR A 103 -16.33 4.12 -26.86
C TYR A 103 -15.60 2.82 -27.17
N SER A 104 -14.27 2.81 -27.02
CA SER A 104 -13.51 1.58 -27.00
C SER A 104 -13.12 1.27 -25.55
N ILE A 105 -13.69 0.21 -24.99
CA ILE A 105 -13.20 -0.36 -23.73
C ILE A 105 -11.99 -1.19 -24.10
N PHE A 106 -10.79 -0.68 -23.84
CA PHE A 106 -9.57 -1.45 -24.04
C PHE A 106 -9.43 -2.40 -22.85
N ASN A 107 -10.00 -3.59 -22.96
CA ASN A 107 -9.71 -4.66 -22.01
C ASN A 107 -8.29 -5.15 -22.32
N GLY A 108 -7.31 -4.67 -21.54
CA GLY A 108 -5.88 -4.98 -21.68
C GLY A 108 -5.53 -6.44 -21.39
N THR A 109 -6.26 -7.38 -21.97
CA THR A 109 -5.96 -8.81 -21.98
C THR A 109 -5.44 -9.21 -23.35
N GLU A 110 -4.21 -8.81 -23.65
CA GLU A 110 -3.30 -9.66 -24.41
C GLU A 110 -2.03 -9.84 -23.58
N ILE A 111 -1.98 -10.97 -22.89
CA ILE A 111 -0.76 -11.61 -22.42
C ILE A 111 -0.42 -12.67 -23.49
N LEU A 112 0.49 -12.34 -24.41
CA LEU A 112 1.56 -13.17 -24.97
C LEU A 112 2.34 -12.42 -26.05
#